data_AF-A0A3B8SM38-F1
#
_entry.id   AF-A0A3B8SM38-F1
#
_cell.length_a   1.000
_cell.length_b   1.000
_cell.length_c   1.000
_cell.angle_alpha   90.00
_cell.angle_beta   90.00
_cell.angle_gamma   90.00
#
_symmetry.space_group_name_H-M   'P 1'
#
loop_
_entity.id
_entity.type
_entity.pdbx_description
1 polymer ?
#
loop_
_entity_poly.entity_id
_entity_poly.type
_entity_poly.pdbx_seq_one_letter_code
_entity_poly.pdbx_strand_id
1 'polypeptide(L)'
;MNNDKLSRIKKYNTEEIKQIDLPDIDNNEDIEEAKKHPLLTKIILFIFLTIICTLTYATLISPNIIDIKEYKIEDNNLPPSFSGFKIVQFSDIHYGHTIGKKQLDKIVTKINSLKPDIIIFTGDLISKDIEINDNIKNEI
;
A
#
# COMPACT_ATOMS: atom_id res chain seq x y z
N MET A 1 45.58 8.47 -41.74
CA MET A 1 44.21 8.92 -41.42
C MET A 1 43.35 8.57 -42.62
N ASN A 2 42.84 7.33 -42.69
CA ASN A 2 42.22 6.81 -43.92
C ASN A 2 40.73 6.55 -43.72
N ASN A 3 39.96 6.99 -44.70
CA ASN A 3 38.51 7.02 -44.77
C ASN A 3 37.86 5.62 -44.94
N ASP A 4 38.40 4.60 -44.28
CA ASP A 4 38.00 3.19 -44.46
C ASP A 4 36.87 2.74 -43.51
N LYS A 5 36.40 3.60 -42.60
CA LYS A 5 35.36 3.22 -41.63
C LYS A 5 33.91 3.35 -42.14
N LEU A 6 33.68 3.99 -43.28
CA LEU A 6 32.31 4.25 -43.79
C LEU A 6 31.86 3.27 -44.89
N SER A 7 32.71 2.34 -45.33
CA SER A 7 32.35 1.35 -46.37
C SER A 7 31.87 0.00 -45.82
N ARG A 8 31.87 -0.21 -44.49
CA ARG A 8 31.44 -1.48 -43.86
C ARG A 8 29.97 -1.54 -43.47
N ILE A 9 29.19 -0.48 -43.65
CA ILE A 9 27.74 -0.53 -43.46
C ILE A 9 27.10 -1.03 -44.76
N LYS A 10 27.55 -2.20 -45.21
CA LYS A 10 26.90 -2.94 -46.30
C LYS A 10 25.62 -3.53 -45.71
N LYS A 11 24.54 -2.76 -45.83
CA LYS A 11 23.16 -3.20 -46.08
C LYS A 11 22.90 -4.64 -45.63
N TYR A 12 22.67 -4.84 -44.33
CA TYR A 12 22.11 -6.10 -43.84
C TYR A 12 20.76 -6.28 -44.50
N ASN A 13 20.65 -7.31 -45.33
CA ASN A 13 19.42 -7.67 -45.99
C ASN A 13 18.45 -8.18 -44.91
N THR A 14 17.19 -7.75 -44.97
CA THR A 14 16.13 -8.11 -44.01
C THR A 14 15.89 -9.64 -43.91
N GLU A 15 16.38 -10.39 -44.90
CA GLU A 15 16.36 -11.86 -44.95
C GLU A 15 17.41 -12.52 -44.02
N GLU A 16 18.58 -11.90 -43.79
CA GLU A 16 19.65 -12.48 -42.92
C GLU A 16 19.33 -12.33 -41.42
N ILE A 17 18.54 -11.31 -41.05
CA ILE A 17 18.14 -11.10 -39.64
C ILE A 17 17.10 -12.14 -39.19
N LYS A 18 16.39 -12.79 -40.13
CA LYS A 18 15.49 -13.92 -39.84
C LYS A 18 16.22 -15.22 -39.51
N GLN A 19 17.53 -15.28 -39.75
CA GLN A 19 18.38 -16.46 -39.54
C GLN A 19 19.28 -16.32 -38.30
N ILE A 20 19.09 -15.26 -37.51
CA ILE A 20 19.55 -15.25 -36.14
C ILE A 20 18.54 -16.11 -35.39
N ASP A 21 18.89 -17.38 -35.21
CA ASP A 21 18.21 -18.27 -34.28
C ASP A 21 18.23 -17.59 -32.91
N LEU A 22 17.11 -16.94 -32.57
CA LEU A 22 16.82 -16.65 -31.19
C LEU A 22 16.87 -18.01 -30.47
N PRO A 23 17.61 -18.14 -29.36
CA PRO A 23 17.65 -19.41 -28.65
C PRO A 23 16.21 -19.83 -28.39
N ASP A 24 15.83 -21.00 -28.95
CA ASP A 24 14.57 -21.64 -28.62
C ASP A 24 14.63 -21.90 -27.12
N ILE A 25 13.97 -21.03 -26.36
CA ILE A 25 13.69 -21.27 -24.95
C ILE A 25 12.67 -22.39 -24.99
N ASP A 26 13.16 -23.63 -25.00
CA ASP A 26 12.34 -24.82 -24.92
C ASP A 26 11.71 -24.88 -23.54
N ASN A 27 10.60 -24.13 -23.41
CA ASN A 27 9.76 -24.14 -22.22
C ASN A 27 9.23 -25.56 -21.92
N ASN A 28 9.34 -26.54 -22.83
CA ASN A 28 8.80 -27.88 -22.63
C ASN A 28 9.75 -28.80 -21.85
N GLU A 29 11.07 -28.67 -21.99
CA GLU A 29 12.05 -29.44 -21.17
C GLU A 29 11.92 -29.08 -19.68
N ASP A 30 11.83 -27.78 -19.37
CA ASP A 30 11.60 -27.29 -18.00
C ASP A 30 10.26 -27.77 -17.41
N ILE A 31 9.22 -27.90 -18.24
CA ILE A 31 7.88 -28.38 -17.85
C ILE A 31 7.86 -29.91 -17.63
N GLU A 32 8.63 -30.68 -18.40
CA GLU A 32 8.76 -32.13 -18.19
C GLU A 32 9.56 -32.48 -16.93
N GLU A 33 10.62 -31.74 -16.63
CA GLU A 33 11.40 -31.92 -15.40
C GLU A 33 10.60 -31.54 -14.15
N ALA A 34 9.78 -30.49 -14.22
CA ALA A 34 8.85 -30.11 -13.16
C ALA A 34 7.77 -31.19 -12.87
N LYS A 35 7.38 -32.01 -13.86
CA LYS A 35 6.44 -33.13 -13.67
C LYS A 35 7.04 -34.33 -12.93
N LYS A 36 8.38 -34.49 -12.92
CA LYS A 36 9.06 -35.63 -12.23
C LYS A 36 9.03 -35.51 -10.71
N HIS A 37 8.89 -34.30 -10.17
CA HIS A 37 8.89 -34.06 -8.73
C HIS A 37 7.56 -33.45 -8.25
N PRO A 38 6.50 -34.27 -8.09
CA PRO A 38 5.18 -33.78 -7.68
C PRO A 38 5.18 -33.12 -6.30
N LEU A 39 6.22 -33.33 -5.49
CA LEU A 39 6.43 -32.66 -4.21
C LEU A 39 6.93 -31.22 -4.39
N LEU A 40 7.87 -30.97 -5.31
CA LEU A 40 8.40 -29.62 -5.57
C LEU A 40 7.31 -28.71 -6.16
N THR A 41 6.54 -29.19 -7.12
CA THR A 41 5.41 -28.43 -7.69
C THR A 41 4.36 -28.07 -6.63
N LYS A 42 4.06 -28.97 -5.69
CA LYS A 42 3.14 -28.70 -4.57
C LYS A 42 3.70 -27.68 -3.58
N ILE A 43 5.01 -27.72 -3.30
CA ILE A 43 5.68 -26.73 -2.44
C ILE A 43 5.64 -25.35 -3.10
N ILE A 44 5.94 -25.25 -4.40
CA ILE A 44 5.87 -23.99 -5.15
C ILE A 44 4.44 -23.44 -5.14
N LEU A 45 3.43 -24.28 -5.38
CA LEU A 45 2.03 -23.86 -5.31
C LEU A 45 1.63 -23.38 -3.91
N PHE A 46 2.12 -24.05 -2.87
CA PHE A 46 1.86 -23.67 -1.48
C PHE A 46 2.49 -22.31 -1.14
N ILE A 47 3.74 -22.08 -1.56
CA ILE A 47 4.44 -20.79 -1.40
C ILE A 47 3.70 -19.69 -2.18
N PHE A 48 3.28 -19.98 -3.41
CA PHE A 48 2.52 -19.03 -4.21
C PHE A 48 1.19 -18.68 -3.56
N LEU A 49 0.48 -19.67 -3.01
CA LEU A 49 -0.77 -19.47 -2.28
C LEU A 49 -0.56 -18.66 -1.00
N THR A 50 0.48 -18.93 -0.22
CA THR A 50 0.78 -18.14 0.99
C THR A 50 1.12 -16.70 0.66
N ILE A 51 1.92 -16.45 -0.38
CA ILE A 51 2.22 -15.09 -0.86
C ILE A 51 0.93 -14.37 -1.26
N ILE A 52 0.06 -15.01 -2.05
CA ILE A 52 -1.23 -14.44 -2.43
C ILE A 52 -2.02 -14.08 -1.17
N CYS A 53 -2.23 -15.03 -0.26
CA CYS A 53 -2.98 -14.80 0.98
C CYS A 53 -2.41 -13.63 1.82
N THR A 54 -1.08 -13.53 1.95
CA THR A 54 -0.43 -12.43 2.66
C THR A 54 -0.67 -11.10 1.96
N LEU A 55 -0.57 -11.04 0.63
CA LEU A 55 -0.85 -9.83 -0.15
C LEU A 55 -2.32 -9.41 -0.04
N THR A 56 -3.26 -10.36 -0.09
CA THR A 56 -4.69 -10.06 0.09
C THR A 56 -4.97 -9.51 1.48
N TYR A 57 -4.37 -10.11 2.52
CA TYR A 57 -4.50 -9.64 3.89
C TYR A 57 -3.92 -8.23 4.07
N ALA A 58 -2.71 -8.00 3.56
CA ALA A 58 -2.02 -6.73 3.66
C ALA A 58 -2.79 -5.61 2.95
N THR A 59 -3.37 -5.87 1.78
CA THR A 59 -4.06 -4.87 0.97
C THR A 59 -5.49 -4.59 1.42
N LEU A 60 -6.24 -5.60 1.86
CA LEU A 60 -7.66 -5.43 2.21
C LEU A 60 -7.89 -5.12 3.70
N ILE A 61 -7.09 -5.71 4.59
CA ILE A 61 -7.36 -5.68 6.04
C ILE A 61 -6.46 -4.67 6.74
N SER A 62 -5.15 -4.67 6.46
CA SER A 62 -4.18 -3.81 7.16
C SER A 62 -4.48 -2.30 7.10
N PRO A 63 -4.87 -1.69 5.96
CA PRO A 63 -5.08 -0.24 5.89
C PRO A 63 -6.36 0.24 6.61
N ASN A 64 -7.13 -0.68 7.20
CA ASN A 64 -8.38 -0.37 7.91
C ASN A 64 -8.27 -0.41 9.43
N ILE A 65 -7.07 -0.68 9.98
CA ILE A 65 -6.87 -0.81 11.43
C ILE A 65 -6.52 0.56 12.01
N ILE A 66 -7.43 1.09 12.83
CA ILE A 66 -7.20 2.29 13.64
C ILE A 66 -6.75 1.79 15.02
N ASP A 67 -5.51 2.09 15.38
CA ASP A 67 -4.95 1.76 16.69
C ASP A 67 -5.25 2.86 17.72
N ILE A 68 -5.68 2.48 18.92
CA ILE A 68 -5.98 3.41 20.01
C ILE A 68 -4.98 3.15 21.13
N LYS A 69 -4.24 4.20 21.48
CA LYS A 69 -3.34 4.19 22.63
C LYS A 69 -3.98 4.92 23.78
N GLU A 70 -4.27 4.20 24.85
CA GLU A 70 -4.86 4.75 26.07
C GLU A 70 -3.77 4.90 27.13
N TYR A 71 -3.68 6.09 27.71
CA TYR A 71 -2.73 6.42 28.77
C TYR A 71 -3.51 6.87 30.00
N LYS A 72 -3.42 6.09 31.08
CA LYS A 72 -4.02 6.46 32.36
C LYS A 72 -3.08 7.42 33.09
N ILE A 73 -3.57 8.61 33.42
CA ILE A 73 -2.85 9.60 34.22
C ILE A 73 -3.40 9.55 35.64
N GLU A 74 -2.53 9.28 36.61
CA GLU A 74 -2.84 9.32 38.03
C GLU A 74 -1.94 10.35 38.70
N ASP A 75 -2.52 11.42 39.24
CA ASP A 75 -1.79 12.49 39.92
C ASP A 75 -2.62 13.00 41.12
N ASN A 76 -2.00 13.01 42.29
CA ASN A 76 -2.62 13.47 43.54
C ASN A 76 -2.83 14.99 43.58
N ASN A 77 -2.19 15.74 42.68
CA ASN A 77 -2.36 17.19 42.55
C ASN A 77 -3.56 17.56 41.67
N LEU A 78 -4.15 16.60 40.94
CA LEU A 78 -5.33 16.86 40.12
C LEU A 78 -6.59 16.94 41.00
N PRO A 79 -7.49 17.91 40.75
CA PRO A 79 -8.76 17.98 41.45
C PRO A 79 -9.59 16.69 41.25
N PRO A 80 -10.36 16.23 42.26
CA PRO A 80 -11.20 15.04 42.14
C PRO A 80 -12.21 15.08 40.98
N SER A 81 -12.57 16.28 40.51
CA SER A 81 -13.44 16.47 39.34
C SER A 81 -12.85 15.94 38.02
N PHE A 82 -11.54 15.71 37.96
CA PHE A 82 -10.87 15.09 36.79
C PHE A 82 -10.89 13.56 36.83
N SER A 83 -11.46 12.95 37.89
CA SER A 83 -11.60 11.50 37.95
C SER A 83 -12.48 10.99 36.82
N GLY A 84 -11.91 10.13 35.97
CA GLY A 84 -12.60 9.60 34.79
C GLY A 84 -12.68 10.56 33.60
N PHE A 85 -12.03 11.73 33.68
CA PHE A 85 -11.97 12.70 32.59
C PHE A 85 -11.18 12.12 31.41
N LYS A 86 -11.78 12.14 30.22
CA LYS A 86 -11.19 11.57 29.01
C LYS A 86 -10.88 12.63 27.98
N ILE A 87 -9.62 12.62 27.53
CA ILE A 87 -9.16 13.45 26.43
C ILE A 87 -8.80 12.51 25.28
N VAL A 88 -9.40 12.75 24.12
CA VAL A 88 -8.97 12.10 22.87
C VAL A 88 -8.17 13.10 22.08
N GLN A 89 -6.94 12.74 21.72
CA GLN A 89 -6.08 13.53 20.85
C GLN A 89 -5.79 12.78 19.56
N PHE A 90 -5.89 13.47 18.43
CA PHE A 90 -5.51 12.95 17.12
C PHE A 90 -4.78 14.02 16.30
N SER A 91 -4.06 13.60 15.26
CA SER A 91 -3.21 14.46 14.44
C SER A 91 -3.21 13.97 12.98
N ASP A 92 -2.83 14.87 12.07
CA ASP A 92 -2.41 14.56 10.69
C ASP A 92 -3.34 13.60 9.93
N ILE A 93 -4.63 13.95 9.88
CA ILE A 93 -5.59 13.18 9.08
C ILE A 93 -5.23 13.26 7.59
N HIS A 94 -4.74 14.41 7.10
CA HIS A 94 -4.45 14.62 5.67
C HIS A 94 -5.59 14.09 4.77
N TYR A 95 -6.81 14.50 5.12
CA TYR A 95 -8.03 14.15 4.41
C TYR A 95 -7.89 14.50 2.93
N GLY A 96 -8.31 13.57 2.05
CA GLY A 96 -8.31 13.63 0.59
C GLY A 96 -6.98 13.30 -0.11
N HIS A 97 -5.88 13.08 0.62
CA HIS A 97 -4.68 12.43 0.07
C HIS A 97 -4.52 11.02 0.64
N THR A 98 -4.37 10.93 1.96
CA THR A 98 -4.11 9.66 2.66
C THR A 98 -5.41 9.04 3.17
N ILE A 99 -6.32 9.87 3.68
CA ILE A 99 -7.57 9.45 4.30
C ILE A 99 -8.76 9.88 3.44
N GLY A 100 -9.57 8.92 3.00
CA GLY A 100 -10.84 9.18 2.31
C GLY A 100 -12.03 9.23 3.27
N LYS A 101 -13.22 9.62 2.75
CA LYS A 101 -14.47 9.73 3.52
C LYS A 101 -14.79 8.51 4.40
N LYS A 102 -14.75 7.31 3.82
CA LYS A 102 -15.04 6.06 4.56
C LYS A 102 -14.10 5.83 5.75
N GLN A 103 -12.84 6.24 5.66
CA GLN A 103 -11.88 6.11 6.76
C GLN A 103 -12.11 7.22 7.81
N LEU A 104 -12.39 8.44 7.37
CA LEU A 104 -12.79 9.54 8.26
C LEU A 104 -14.02 9.17 9.10
N ASP A 105 -15.06 8.61 8.47
CA ASP A 105 -16.28 8.16 9.16
C ASP A 105 -15.97 7.11 10.24
N LYS A 106 -15.04 6.18 9.95
CA LYS A 106 -14.58 5.19 10.93
C LYS A 106 -13.85 5.85 12.09
N ILE A 107 -12.95 6.81 11.82
CA ILE A 107 -12.22 7.56 12.86
C ILE A 107 -13.22 8.29 13.75
N VAL A 108 -14.14 9.05 13.16
CA VAL A 108 -15.18 9.80 13.91
C VAL A 108 -16.05 8.85 14.75
N THR A 109 -16.53 7.76 14.16
CA THR A 109 -17.31 6.74 14.89
C THR A 109 -16.53 6.18 16.08
N LYS A 110 -15.23 5.91 15.88
CA LYS A 110 -14.37 5.36 16.92
C LYS A 110 -14.12 6.38 18.04
N ILE A 111 -13.80 7.63 17.70
CA ILE A 111 -13.63 8.72 18.68
C ILE A 111 -14.91 8.90 19.50
N ASN A 112 -16.07 8.96 18.85
CA ASN A 112 -17.35 9.10 19.53
C ASN A 112 -17.65 7.91 20.47
N SER A 113 -17.25 6.70 20.10
CA SER A 113 -17.43 5.51 20.95
C SER A 113 -16.63 5.55 22.25
N LEU A 114 -15.53 6.31 22.30
CA LEU A 114 -14.71 6.47 23.51
C LEU A 114 -15.37 7.37 24.57
N LYS A 115 -16.40 8.13 24.17
CA LYS A 115 -17.09 9.13 24.99
C LYS A 115 -16.11 10.11 25.66
N PRO A 116 -15.30 10.85 24.87
CA PRO A 116 -14.39 11.84 25.42
C PRO A 116 -15.14 13.05 25.97
N ASP A 117 -14.57 13.70 26.97
CA ASP A 117 -15.00 15.00 27.46
C ASP A 117 -14.39 16.14 26.62
N ILE A 118 -13.15 15.93 26.16
CA ILE A 118 -12.45 16.85 25.26
C ILE A 118 -11.85 16.08 24.08
N ILE A 119 -12.01 16.65 22.89
CA ILE A 119 -11.33 16.22 21.69
C ILE A 119 -10.31 17.30 21.30
N ILE A 120 -9.05 16.91 21.16
CA ILE A 120 -7.96 17.81 20.77
C ILE A 120 -7.38 17.34 19.44
N PHE A 121 -7.18 18.29 18.55
CA PHE A 121 -6.55 18.06 17.26
C PHE A 121 -5.30 18.92 17.14
N THR A 122 -4.17 18.34 16.73
CA THR A 122 -2.85 18.99 16.82
C THR A 122 -2.04 19.05 15.52
N GLY A 123 -2.56 18.58 14.39
CA GLY A 123 -1.81 18.48 13.12
C GLY A 123 -2.52 19.10 11.92
N ASP A 124 -2.40 18.47 10.74
CA ASP A 124 -3.11 18.88 9.50
C ASP A 124 -4.37 18.04 9.22
N LEU A 125 -5.53 18.70 9.05
CA LEU A 125 -6.79 18.00 8.76
C LEU A 125 -6.93 17.68 7.28
N ILE A 126 -6.60 18.64 6.41
CA ILE A 126 -6.84 18.61 4.98
C ILE A 126 -5.49 18.70 4.26
N SER A 127 -5.31 17.89 3.22
CA SER A 127 -4.11 17.96 2.41
C SER A 127 -4.05 19.23 1.56
N LYS A 128 -2.86 19.83 1.45
CA LYS A 128 -2.64 21.09 0.73
C LYS A 128 -2.99 21.03 -0.76
N ASP A 129 -2.96 19.83 -1.34
CA ASP A 129 -3.20 19.60 -2.77
C ASP A 129 -4.69 19.51 -3.13
N ILE A 130 -5.59 19.74 -2.17
CA ILE A 130 -7.03 19.68 -2.38
C ILE A 130 -7.57 21.08 -2.59
N GLU A 131 -8.07 21.33 -3.79
CA GLU A 131 -8.94 22.47 -4.03
C GLU A 131 -10.30 22.20 -3.41
N ILE A 132 -10.61 22.91 -2.32
CA ILE A 132 -11.94 22.86 -1.69
C ILE A 132 -12.95 23.48 -2.65
N ASN A 133 -13.66 22.62 -3.38
CA ASN A 133 -14.79 23.00 -4.22
C ASN A 133 -16.13 22.62 -3.55
N ASP A 134 -17.23 23.10 -4.11
CA ASP A 134 -18.57 22.86 -3.55
C ASP A 134 -18.95 21.37 -3.49
N ASN A 135 -18.35 20.52 -4.33
CA ASN A 135 -18.57 19.08 -4.28
C ASN A 135 -17.96 18.46 -3.02
N ILE A 136 -16.76 18.88 -2.62
CA ILE A 136 -16.11 18.42 -1.38
C ILE A 136 -16.83 18.94 -0.15
N LYS A 137 -17.33 20.20 -0.18
CA LYS A 137 -18.17 20.74 0.90
C LYS A 137 -19.45 19.93 1.16
N ASN A 138 -20.01 19.32 0.11
CA ASN A 138 -21.20 18.48 0.25
C ASN A 138 -20.88 17.05 0.70
N GLU A 139 -19.59 16.67 0.72
CA GLU A 139 -19.13 15.35 1.15
C GLU A 139 -18.70 15.29 2.62
N ILE A 140 -18.33 16.42 3.22
CA ILE A 140 -17.92 16.57 4.63
C ILE A 140 -19.12 17.02 5.48
#